data_AF-A0A2T0TCF4-F1
#
_entry.id   AF-A0A2T0TCF4-F1
#
_cell.length_a   1.000
_cell.length_b   1.000
_cell.length_c   1.000
_cell.angle_alpha   90.00
_cell.angle_beta   90.00
_cell.angle_gamma   90.00
#
_symmetry.space_group_name_H-M   'P 1'
#
loop_
_entity.id
_entity.type
_entity.pdbx_description
1 polymer ?
#
loop_
_entity_poly.entity_id
_entity_poly.type
_entity_poly.pdbx_seq_one_letter_code
_entity_poly.pdbx_strand_id
1 'polypeptide(L)'
;MAEDELAPAGDTDDELTSYLAALAPETDTETTASGTSFGSAQVYQLRLTLMDNEQLKELAGERQTSPQALATEWVMQRLQWEARQRGY
;
A
#
# COMPACT_ATOMS: atom_id res chain seq x y z
N MET A 1 25.23 -47.67 -23.06
CA MET A 1 26.36 -46.81 -22.63
C MET A 1 25.71 -45.45 -22.41
N ALA A 2 25.53 -44.97 -21.17
CA ALA A 2 26.60 -44.52 -20.26
C ALA A 2 27.49 -43.52 -21.03
N GLU A 3 27.65 -42.26 -20.64
CA GLU A 3 27.94 -41.65 -19.32
C GLU A 3 27.20 -40.30 -19.21
N ASP A 4 26.54 -39.95 -18.10
CA ASP A 4 27.09 -39.13 -16.99
C ASP A 4 27.82 -37.85 -17.46
N GLU A 5 27.15 -36.69 -17.41
CA GLU A 5 27.71 -35.47 -16.80
C GLU A 5 26.62 -34.41 -16.59
N LEU A 6 26.52 -33.93 -15.36
CA LEU A 6 25.56 -32.96 -14.87
C LEU A 6 25.89 -31.51 -15.29
N ALA A 7 24.92 -30.83 -15.91
CA ALA A 7 24.61 -29.40 -15.73
C ALA A 7 25.68 -28.35 -16.23
N PRO A 8 25.41 -27.03 -16.25
CA PRO A 8 24.42 -26.30 -15.47
C PRO A 8 23.18 -25.87 -16.27
N ALA A 9 22.01 -26.22 -15.76
CA ALA A 9 20.79 -25.45 -15.94
C ALA A 9 20.89 -24.11 -15.16
N GLY A 10 21.93 -23.32 -15.47
CA GLY A 10 22.35 -22.12 -14.74
C GLY A 10 22.29 -20.84 -15.56
N ASP A 11 21.46 -20.80 -16.61
CA ASP A 11 21.16 -19.54 -17.32
C ASP A 11 19.71 -19.13 -17.06
N THR A 12 18.74 -20.05 -17.20
CA THR A 12 17.33 -19.69 -17.01
C THR A 12 16.95 -19.53 -15.54
N ASP A 13 17.52 -20.33 -14.64
CA ASP A 13 17.25 -20.23 -13.20
C ASP A 13 17.91 -18.98 -12.61
N ASP A 14 19.11 -18.63 -13.07
CA ASP A 14 19.82 -17.40 -12.70
C ASP A 14 19.15 -16.12 -13.26
N GLU A 15 18.70 -16.13 -14.53
CA GLU A 15 17.93 -15.00 -15.07
C GLU A 15 16.57 -14.85 -14.41
N LEU A 16 15.87 -15.96 -14.13
CA LEU A 16 14.60 -15.95 -13.40
C LEU A 16 14.81 -15.50 -11.95
N THR A 17 15.87 -15.96 -11.29
CA THR A 17 16.22 -15.55 -9.93
C THR A 17 16.60 -14.08 -9.87
N SER A 18 17.31 -13.56 -10.86
CA SER A 18 17.60 -12.12 -10.98
C SER A 18 16.32 -11.30 -11.20
N TYR A 19 15.41 -11.76 -12.05
CA TYR A 19 14.12 -11.13 -12.28
C TYR A 19 13.22 -11.15 -11.03
N LEU A 20 13.24 -12.25 -10.28
CA LEU A 20 12.50 -12.40 -9.02
C LEU A 20 13.13 -11.62 -7.87
N ALA A 21 14.46 -11.51 -7.81
CA ALA A 21 15.16 -10.70 -6.81
C ALA A 21 14.93 -9.20 -7.03
N ALA A 22 14.85 -8.75 -8.29
CA ALA A 22 14.49 -7.37 -8.61
C ALA A 22 13.04 -7.01 -8.24
N LEU A 23 12.16 -8.01 -8.13
CA LEU A 23 10.74 -7.84 -7.78
C LEU A 23 10.40 -8.24 -6.34
N ALA A 24 11.32 -8.90 -5.65
CA ALA A 24 11.18 -9.22 -4.25
C ALA A 24 11.17 -7.89 -3.48
N PRO A 25 10.11 -7.58 -2.71
CA PRO A 25 10.17 -6.45 -1.82
C PRO A 25 11.32 -6.70 -0.84
N GLU A 26 12.24 -5.74 -0.75
CA GLU A 26 13.28 -5.72 0.27
C GLU A 26 12.62 -6.10 1.59
N THR A 27 12.96 -7.27 2.14
CA THR A 27 12.31 -7.77 3.35
C THR A 27 12.93 -7.08 4.56
N ASP A 28 13.05 -5.75 4.50
CA ASP A 28 13.17 -4.97 5.70
C ASP A 28 11.80 -5.04 6.36
N THR A 29 11.78 -5.79 7.46
CA THR A 29 10.63 -5.88 8.35
C THR A 29 10.55 -4.53 9.07
N GLU A 30 10.25 -3.47 8.32
CA GLU A 30 9.96 -2.15 8.83
C GLU A 30 8.59 -2.22 9.53
N THR A 31 8.64 -2.80 10.73
CA THR A 31 7.67 -2.57 11.79
C THR A 31 7.80 -1.10 12.18
N THR A 32 7.24 -0.22 11.37
CA THR A 32 7.01 1.17 11.75
C THR A 32 5.77 1.21 12.63
N ALA A 33 5.77 1.66 13.89
CA ALA A 33 6.82 1.93 14.84
C ALA A 33 6.07 2.02 16.18
N SER A 34 6.55 1.33 17.21
CA SER A 34 6.21 1.66 18.59
C SER A 34 6.85 2.99 18.97
N GLY A 35 6.05 3.96 19.45
CA GLY A 35 6.46 4.94 20.46
C GLY A 35 7.24 6.19 20.04
N THR A 36 6.52 7.33 20.01
CA THR A 36 6.96 8.69 20.40
C THR A 36 7.90 9.48 19.46
N SER A 37 7.30 10.47 18.77
CA SER A 37 7.87 11.76 18.28
C SER A 37 7.84 12.05 16.77
N PHE A 38 6.83 11.58 16.03
CA PHE A 38 6.38 12.29 14.81
C PHE A 38 5.41 13.40 15.22
N GLY A 39 5.75 14.65 14.89
CA GLY A 39 5.09 15.87 15.40
C GLY A 39 3.57 15.84 15.32
N SER A 40 2.91 16.06 16.47
CA SER A 40 1.46 16.25 16.68
C SER A 40 0.50 15.72 15.59
N ALA A 41 0.72 14.51 15.06
CA ALA A 41 -0.16 13.94 14.06
C ALA A 41 -1.36 13.37 14.80
N GLN A 42 -2.45 14.14 14.82
CA GLN A 42 -3.68 13.70 15.49
C GLN A 42 -4.36 12.64 14.63
N VAL A 43 -4.48 11.42 15.17
CA VAL A 43 -5.26 10.36 14.54
C VAL A 43 -6.74 10.56 14.88
N TYR A 44 -7.55 10.82 13.87
CA TYR A 44 -9.00 10.90 14.01
C TYR A 44 -9.65 9.58 13.60
N GLN A 45 -10.39 8.96 14.51
CA GLN A 45 -11.17 7.76 14.20
C GLN A 45 -12.49 8.16 13.52
N LEU A 46 -12.68 7.76 12.27
CA LEU A 46 -13.92 7.97 11.54
C LEU A 46 -14.92 6.86 11.89
N ARG A 47 -16.07 7.24 12.47
CA ARG A 47 -17.19 6.32 12.71
C ARG A 47 -18.28 6.58 11.67
N LEU A 48 -18.49 5.61 10.80
CA LEU A 48 -19.55 5.63 9.80
C LEU A 48 -20.69 4.71 10.23
N THR A 49 -21.89 4.95 9.72
CA THR A 49 -22.98 3.98 9.83
C THR A 49 -22.65 2.74 8.99
N LEU A 50 -23.32 1.62 9.26
CA LEU A 50 -23.07 0.37 8.53
C LEU A 50 -23.25 0.56 7.02
N MET A 51 -24.35 1.19 6.61
CA MET A 51 -24.68 1.45 5.20
C MET A 51 -23.63 2.33 4.53
N ASP A 52 -23.20 3.42 5.18
CA ASP A 52 -22.19 4.32 4.62
C ASP A 52 -20.81 3.64 4.51
N ASN A 53 -20.49 2.72 5.45
CA ASN A 53 -19.25 1.95 5.39
C ASN A 53 -19.24 0.95 4.24
N GLU A 54 -20.37 0.28 3.98
CA GLU A 54 -20.51 -0.63 2.84
C GLU A 54 -20.38 0.11 1.51
N GLN A 55 -21.03 1.27 1.38
CA GLN A 55 -20.88 2.13 0.19
C GLN A 55 -19.44 2.61 0.00
N LEU A 56 -18.78 3.02 1.08
CA LEU A 56 -17.37 3.43 1.00
C LEU A 56 -16.48 2.26 0.57
N LYS A 57 -16.74 1.05 1.07
CA LYS A 57 -15.99 -0.16 0.69
C LYS A 57 -16.18 -0.52 -0.78
N GLU A 58 -17.42 -0.42 -1.27
CA GLU A 58 -17.73 -0.65 -2.69
C GLU A 58 -16.98 0.33 -3.59
N LEU A 59 -17.10 1.64 -3.30
CA LEU A 59 -16.39 2.70 -4.03
C LEU A 59 -14.86 2.56 -3.96
N ALA A 60 -14.35 2.11 -2.82
CA ALA A 60 -12.93 1.84 -2.64
C ALA A 60 -12.50 0.62 -3.48
N GLY A 61 -13.33 -0.42 -3.56
CA GLY A 61 -13.12 -1.59 -4.42
C GLY A 61 -13.08 -1.23 -5.90
N GLU A 62 -14.00 -0.39 -6.37
CA GLU A 62 -14.01 0.11 -7.75
C GLU A 62 -12.74 0.91 -8.09
N ARG A 63 -12.27 1.71 -7.13
CA ARG A 63 -11.07 2.55 -7.26
C ARG A 63 -9.77 1.84 -6.89
N GLN A 64 -9.81 0.53 -6.62
CA GLN A 64 -8.67 -0.29 -6.22
C GLN A 64 -7.88 0.32 -5.05
N THR A 65 -8.59 1.00 -4.14
CA THR A 65 -8.01 1.76 -3.03
C THR A 65 -8.54 1.19 -1.71
N SER A 66 -7.78 1.34 -0.62
CA SER A 66 -8.27 0.97 0.70
C SER A 66 -9.39 1.92 1.16
N PRO A 67 -10.47 1.42 1.79
CA PRO A 67 -11.57 2.27 2.27
C PRO A 67 -11.10 3.42 3.17
N GLN A 68 -10.10 3.15 4.02
CA GLN A 68 -9.48 4.16 4.88
C GLN A 68 -8.68 5.22 4.09
N ALA A 69 -7.97 4.81 3.05
CA ALA A 69 -7.21 5.72 2.20
C ALA A 69 -8.16 6.63 1.40
N LEU A 70 -9.25 6.07 0.85
CA LEU A 70 -10.27 6.82 0.14
C LEU A 70 -10.96 7.85 1.06
N ALA A 71 -11.32 7.46 2.29
CA ALA A 71 -11.87 8.39 3.27
C ALA A 71 -10.90 9.53 3.60
N THR A 72 -9.62 9.22 3.79
CA THR A 72 -8.58 10.22 4.06
C THR A 72 -8.44 11.19 2.90
N GLU A 73 -8.41 10.68 1.68
CA GLU A 73 -8.32 11.47 0.45
C GLU A 73 -9.51 12.45 0.31
N TRP A 74 -10.74 11.97 0.55
CA TRP A 74 -11.93 12.82 0.47
C TRP A 74 -11.94 13.91 1.54
N VAL A 75 -11.53 13.59 2.77
CA VAL A 75 -11.41 14.59 3.84
C VAL A 75 -10.40 15.66 3.44
N MET A 76 -9.24 15.27 2.92
CA MET A 76 -8.21 16.22 2.45
C MET A 76 -8.71 17.08 1.29
N GLN A 77 -9.38 16.48 0.29
CA GLN A 77 -9.97 17.22 -0.82
C GLN A 77 -11.02 18.23 -0.34
N ARG A 78 -11.87 17.83 0.62
CA ARG A 78 -12.91 18.69 1.19
C ARG A 78 -12.29 19.86 1.96
N LEU A 79 -11.23 19.62 2.73
CA LEU A 79 -10.50 20.66 3.44
C LEU A 79 -9.83 21.66 2.49
N GLN A 80 -9.20 21.19 1.42
CA GLN A 80 -8.58 22.07 0.41
C GLN A 80 -9.63 22.93 -0.31
N TRP A 81 -10.76 22.33 -0.68
CA TRP A 81 -11.88 23.06 -1.27
C TRP A 81 -12.39 24.14 -0.32
N GLU A 82 -12.60 23.81 0.96
CA GLU A 82 -13.06 24.75 1.98
C GLU A 82 -12.04 25.88 2.23
N ALA A 83 -10.74 25.56 2.28
CA ALA A 83 -9.67 26.54 2.41
C ALA A 83 -9.67 27.55 1.25
N ARG A 84 -9.80 27.04 0.01
CA ARG A 84 -9.91 27.88 -1.18
C ARG A 84 -11.16 28.77 -1.15
N GLN A 85 -12.29 28.26 -0.67
CA GLN A 85 -13.51 29.06 -0.55
C GLN A 85 -13.42 30.15 0.52
N ARG A 86 -12.72 29.88 1.61
CA ARG A 86 -12.54 30.84 2.70
C ARG A 86 -11.48 31.92 2.41
N GLY A 87 -10.75 31.80 1.30
CA GLY A 87 -9.81 32.81 0.85
C GLY A 87 -8.58 32.97 1.75
N TYR A 88 -8.10 31.88 2.35
CA TYR A 88 -6.76 31.82 2.92
C TYR A 88 -5.70 31.66 1.83
#